data_AF-A0A4Y8C6L8-F1
#
_entry.id   AF-A0A4Y8C6L8-F1
#
_cell.length_a   1.000
_cell.length_b   1.000
_cell.length_c   1.000
_cell.angle_alpha   90.00
_cell.angle_beta   90.00
_cell.angle_gamma   90.00
#
_symmetry.space_group_name_H-M   'P 1'
#
loop_
_entity.id
_entity.type
_entity.pdbx_description
1 polymer ?
#
loop_
_entity_poly.entity_id
_entity_poly.type
_entity_poly.pdbx_seq_one_letter_code
_entity_poly.pdbx_strand_id
1 'polypeptide(L)'
;DAILKEAEEKIKEELKAQGKPEKIWDNIIPGKMNSFIADNSQLDSKLTLMGQFYVMDDKKTVEQVIAEKEKEFGGKIKIVEFICFEVGEGLEKKTEDFAAEVAAQL
;
A
#
# COMPACT_ATOMS: atom_id res chain seq x y z
N ASP A 1 -20.81 4.34 1.36
CA ASP A 1 -21.78 4.52 0.25
C ASP A 1 -21.45 5.66 -0.71
N ALA A 2 -21.30 6.91 -0.24
CA ALA A 2 -20.99 8.05 -1.13
C ALA A 2 -19.63 7.91 -1.87
N ILE A 3 -18.58 7.52 -1.15
CA ILE A 3 -17.21 7.38 -1.67
C ILE A 3 -17.11 6.29 -2.76
N LEU A 4 -17.89 5.21 -2.61
CA LEU A 4 -17.85 4.07 -3.53
C LEU A 4 -18.51 4.40 -4.88
N LYS A 5 -19.60 5.19 -4.85
CA LYS A 5 -20.23 5.73 -6.06
C LYS A 5 -19.33 6.71 -6.80
N GLU A 6 -18.67 7.60 -6.07
CA GLU A 6 -17.75 8.58 -6.66
C GLU A 6 -16.54 7.88 -7.32
N ALA A 7 -16.02 6.82 -6.70
CA ALA A 7 -14.98 5.98 -7.29
C ALA A 7 -15.45 5.27 -8.57
N GLU A 8 -16.69 4.77 -8.59
CA GLU A 8 -17.26 4.09 -9.76
C GLU A 8 -17.42 5.06 -10.94
N GLU A 9 -17.88 6.29 -10.67
CA GLU A 9 -18.01 7.35 -11.66
C GLU A 9 -16.66 7.77 -12.24
N LYS A 10 -15.63 7.98 -11.39
CA LYS A 10 -14.26 8.25 -11.86
C LYS A 10 -13.70 7.13 -12.73
N ILE A 11 -13.91 5.87 -12.36
CA ILE A 11 -13.44 4.73 -13.15
C ILE A 11 -14.14 4.69 -14.51
N LYS A 12 -15.44 5.00 -14.57
CA LYS A 12 -16.20 5.10 -15.84
C LYS A 12 -15.70 6.26 -16.70
N GLU A 13 -15.40 7.41 -16.12
CA GLU A 13 -14.83 8.56 -16.82
C GLU A 13 -13.44 8.25 -17.40
N GLU A 14 -12.56 7.57 -16.64
CA GLU A 14 -11.26 7.10 -17.13
C GLU A 14 -11.41 6.14 -18.32
N LEU A 15 -12.33 5.18 -18.24
CA LEU A 15 -12.57 4.19 -19.29
C LEU A 15 -13.16 4.83 -20.56
N LYS A 16 -14.00 5.84 -20.40
CA LYS A 16 -14.55 6.66 -21.48
C LYS A 16 -13.48 7.51 -22.15
N ALA A 17 -12.60 8.13 -21.37
CA ALA A 17 -11.45 8.89 -21.88
C ALA A 17 -10.44 7.99 -22.62
N GLN A 18 -10.31 6.73 -22.20
CA GLN A 18 -9.49 5.71 -22.89
C GLN A 18 -10.14 5.12 -24.15
N GLY A 19 -11.37 5.49 -24.49
CA GLY A 19 -12.07 5.03 -25.70
C GLY A 19 -12.37 3.52 -25.73
N LYS A 20 -12.43 2.87 -24.55
CA LYS A 20 -12.66 1.42 -24.49
C LYS A 20 -14.14 1.08 -24.73
N PRO A 21 -14.46 0.01 -25.49
CA PRO A 21 -15.85 -0.40 -25.72
C PRO A 21 -16.59 -0.71 -24.42
N GLU A 22 -17.84 -0.26 -24.31
CA GLU A 22 -18.68 -0.42 -23.11
C GLU A 22 -18.85 -1.89 -22.68
N LYS A 23 -18.82 -2.84 -23.63
CA LYS A 23 -18.86 -4.29 -23.35
C LYS A 23 -17.72 -4.81 -22.46
N ILE A 24 -16.60 -4.09 -22.37
CA ILE A 24 -15.44 -4.49 -21.57
C ILE A 24 -15.49 -3.85 -20.17
N TRP A 25 -16.28 -2.80 -20.00
CA TRP A 25 -16.37 -2.06 -18.73
C TRP A 25 -16.91 -2.94 -17.61
N ASP A 26 -17.88 -3.80 -17.92
CA ASP A 26 -18.46 -4.75 -16.96
C ASP A 26 -17.45 -5.75 -16.39
N ASN A 27 -16.35 -6.01 -17.10
CA ASN A 27 -15.26 -6.85 -16.58
C ASN A 27 -14.20 -6.06 -15.81
N ILE A 28 -14.01 -4.78 -16.12
CA ILE A 28 -12.93 -3.96 -15.55
C ILE A 28 -13.37 -3.25 -14.27
N ILE A 29 -14.60 -2.72 -14.24
CA ILE A 29 -15.14 -1.96 -13.10
C ILE A 29 -15.12 -2.79 -11.81
N PRO A 30 -15.55 -4.08 -11.79
CA PRO A 30 -15.52 -4.87 -10.55
C PRO A 30 -14.10 -5.09 -10.03
N GLY A 31 -13.12 -5.33 -10.92
CA GLY A 31 -11.72 -5.50 -10.54
C GLY A 31 -11.12 -4.22 -9.96
N LYS A 32 -11.31 -3.08 -10.63
CA LYS A 32 -10.85 -1.78 -10.14
C LYS A 32 -11.56 -1.36 -8.85
N MET A 33 -12.85 -1.67 -8.70
CA MET A 33 -13.60 -1.40 -7.48
C MET A 33 -13.12 -2.28 -6.32
N ASN A 34 -12.84 -3.56 -6.56
CA ASN A 34 -12.23 -4.44 -5.56
C ASN A 34 -10.84 -3.95 -5.15
N SER A 35 -10.02 -3.48 -6.09
CA SER A 35 -8.74 -2.83 -5.77
C SER A 35 -8.94 -1.54 -4.97
N PHE A 36 -9.89 -0.69 -5.35
CA PHE A 36 -10.20 0.54 -4.62
C PHE A 36 -10.68 0.26 -3.19
N ILE A 37 -11.52 -0.76 -3.01
CA ILE A 37 -11.99 -1.22 -1.70
C ILE A 37 -10.81 -1.79 -0.91
N ALA A 38 -9.96 -2.63 -1.50
CA ALA A 38 -8.79 -3.16 -0.81
C ALA A 38 -7.83 -2.05 -0.39
N ASP A 39 -7.58 -1.07 -1.25
CA ASP A 39 -6.65 0.04 -0.98
C ASP A 39 -7.19 1.06 0.03
N ASN A 40 -8.51 1.35 0.04
CA ASN A 40 -9.09 2.43 0.85
C ASN A 40 -9.88 1.95 2.08
N SER A 41 -10.34 0.69 2.09
CA SER A 41 -11.12 0.14 3.22
C SER A 41 -10.22 -0.60 4.20
N GLN A 42 -9.04 -1.03 3.77
CA GLN A 42 -8.08 -1.64 4.67
C GLN A 42 -7.11 -0.57 5.19
N LEU A 43 -7.53 0.04 6.29
CA LEU A 43 -6.55 0.54 7.26
C LEU A 43 -5.56 -0.57 7.65
N ASP A 44 -5.93 -1.84 7.48
CA ASP A 44 -5.13 -3.03 7.80
C ASP A 44 -3.97 -3.34 6.83
N SER A 45 -4.16 -3.33 5.51
CA SER A 45 -3.17 -3.99 4.62
C SER A 45 -1.88 -3.21 4.39
N LYS A 46 -1.91 -1.87 4.51
CA LYS A 46 -0.70 -1.04 4.39
C LYS A 46 -0.16 -0.52 5.73
N LEU A 47 -1.01 -0.31 6.73
CA LEU A 47 -0.61 0.31 7.99
C LEU A 47 -0.49 -0.68 9.16
N THR A 48 -1.02 -1.90 9.06
CA THR A 48 -0.83 -2.92 10.11
C THR A 48 0.17 -3.98 9.68
N LEU A 49 1.04 -4.38 10.61
CA LEU A 49 2.09 -5.37 10.36
C LEU A 49 1.54 -6.67 9.76
N MET A 50 0.33 -7.08 10.18
CA MET A 50 -0.28 -8.34 9.76
C MET A 50 -0.75 -8.34 8.31
N GLY A 51 -1.21 -7.18 7.81
CA GLY A 51 -1.74 -7.06 6.46
C GLY A 51 -0.67 -6.79 5.38
N GLN A 52 0.55 -6.46 5.79
CA GLN A 52 1.68 -6.24 4.87
C GLN A 52 2.11 -7.54 4.18
N PHE A 53 2.59 -7.41 2.93
CA PHE A 53 3.23 -8.51 2.22
C PHE A 53 4.52 -8.93 2.93
N TYR A 54 4.76 -10.24 2.98
CA TYR A 54 5.92 -10.78 3.64
C TYR A 54 7.16 -10.62 2.77
N VAL A 55 8.21 -9.98 3.31
CA VAL A 55 9.42 -9.63 2.54
C VAL A 55 10.12 -10.85 1.92
N MET A 56 10.02 -12.03 2.53
CA MET A 56 10.63 -13.25 1.99
C MET A 56 9.73 -14.01 1.00
N ASP A 57 8.43 -13.73 0.97
CA ASP A 57 7.45 -14.32 0.05
C ASP A 57 6.35 -13.29 -0.25
N ASP A 58 6.54 -12.57 -1.34
CA ASP A 58 5.68 -11.48 -1.81
C ASP A 58 4.26 -11.93 -2.22
N LYS A 59 4.01 -13.24 -2.23
CA LYS A 59 2.69 -13.81 -2.52
C LYS A 59 1.81 -13.92 -1.29
N LYS A 60 2.38 -13.74 -0.09
CA LYS A 60 1.67 -13.95 1.18
C LYS A 60 1.76 -12.72 2.07
N THR A 61 0.74 -12.52 2.90
CA THR A 61 0.79 -11.53 3.98
C THR A 61 1.50 -12.09 5.21
N VAL A 62 1.95 -11.21 6.10
CA VAL A 62 2.56 -11.61 7.39
C VAL A 62 1.60 -12.48 8.21
N GLU A 63 0.30 -12.17 8.21
CA GLU A 63 -0.73 -12.99 8.87
C GLU A 63 -0.79 -14.42 8.33
N GLN A 64 -0.75 -14.58 7.01
CA GLN A 64 -0.80 -15.90 6.35
C GLN A 64 0.44 -16.73 6.70
N VAL A 65 1.61 -16.09 6.74
CA VAL A 65 2.87 -16.74 7.12
C VAL A 65 2.85 -17.17 8.58
N ILE A 66 2.32 -16.33 9.48
CA ILE A 66 2.14 -16.68 10.89
C ILE A 66 1.23 -17.91 11.01
N ALA A 67 0.07 -17.90 10.35
CA ALA A 67 -0.89 -19.01 10.40
C ALA A 67 -0.32 -20.33 9.85
N GLU A 68 0.54 -20.27 8.82
CA GLU A 68 1.26 -21.44 8.32
C GLU A 68 2.26 -21.97 9.34
N LYS A 69 3.02 -21.07 9.98
CA LYS A 69 4.00 -21.44 11.01
C LYS A 69 3.34 -21.94 12.30
N GLU A 70 2.20 -21.41 12.69
CA GLU A 70 1.41 -21.93 13.83
C GLU A 70 1.04 -23.41 13.61
N LYS A 71 0.67 -23.78 12.38
CA LYS A 71 0.36 -25.18 12.01
C LYS A 71 1.61 -26.07 12.02
N GLU A 72 2.75 -25.55 11.57
CA GLU A 72 4.03 -26.27 11.53
C GLU A 72 4.57 -26.56 12.94
N PHE A 73 4.49 -25.57 13.85
CA PHE A 73 5.00 -25.67 15.21
C PHE A 73 3.98 -26.19 16.23
N GLY A 74 2.70 -26.30 15.87
CA GLY A 74 1.64 -26.78 16.76
C GLY A 74 1.34 -25.83 17.92
N GLY A 75 1.56 -24.54 17.75
CA GLY A 75 1.44 -23.52 18.80
C GLY A 75 0.97 -22.19 18.26
N LYS A 76 0.43 -21.35 19.15
CA LYS A 76 -0.06 -20.01 18.80
C LYS A 76 1.11 -19.01 18.78
N ILE A 77 1.25 -18.29 17.69
CA ILE A 77 2.29 -17.26 17.48
C ILE A 77 1.58 -15.91 17.50
N LYS A 78 1.99 -15.06 18.44
CA LYS A 78 1.46 -13.71 18.57
C LYS A 78 2.61 -12.71 18.57
N ILE A 79 2.54 -11.72 17.68
CA ILE A 79 3.40 -10.54 17.76
C ILE A 79 2.82 -9.62 18.83
N VAL A 80 3.60 -9.36 19.88
CA VAL A 80 3.19 -8.54 21.02
C VAL A 80 3.50 -7.07 20.77
N GLU A 81 4.72 -6.80 20.30
CA GLU A 81 5.23 -5.46 20.05
C GLU A 81 6.37 -5.56 19.04
N PHE A 82 6.52 -4.53 18.21
CA PHE A 82 7.69 -4.32 17.37
C PHE A 82 8.04 -2.83 17.38
N ILE A 83 9.33 -2.53 17.29
CA ILE A 83 9.85 -1.17 17.19
C ILE A 83 10.80 -1.14 16.00
N CYS A 84 10.59 -0.20 15.09
CA CYS A 84 11.48 0.06 13.96
C CYS A 84 12.23 1.36 14.24
N PHE A 85 13.55 1.35 14.17
CA PHE A 85 14.37 2.56 14.29
C PHE A 85 14.97 2.88 12.93
N GLU A 86 14.78 4.11 12.46
CA GLU A 86 15.42 4.61 11.25
C GLU A 86 16.42 5.71 11.57
N VAL A 87 17.59 5.68 10.92
CA VAL A 87 18.60 6.73 11.11
C VAL A 87 18.08 8.01 10.48
N GLY A 88 17.91 9.05 11.30
CA GLY A 88 17.37 10.33 10.85
C GLY A 88 15.86 10.49 11.03
N GLU A 89 15.20 9.56 11.71
CA GLU A 89 13.76 9.68 12.00
C GLU A 89 13.46 10.98 12.75
N GLY A 90 12.57 11.80 12.19
CA GLY A 90 12.19 13.11 12.74
C GLY A 90 13.22 14.24 12.55
N LEU A 91 14.36 13.98 11.89
CA LEU A 91 15.33 15.02 11.54
C LEU A 91 15.01 15.59 10.15
N GLU A 92 14.83 16.90 10.07
CA GLU A 92 14.68 17.59 8.79
C GLU A 92 16.02 17.54 8.04
N LYS A 93 15.99 16.91 6.85
CA LYS A 93 17.18 16.79 6.02
C LYS A 93 17.59 18.18 5.53
N LYS A 94 18.65 18.73 6.12
CA LYS A 94 19.25 19.97 5.64
C LYS A 94 19.66 19.78 4.19
N THR A 95 19.05 20.58 3.32
CA THR A 95 19.41 20.63 1.91
C THR A 95 20.38 21.79 1.75
N GLU A 96 21.67 21.47 1.77
CA GLU A 96 22.74 22.47 1.58
C GLU A 96 23.08 22.49 0.08
N ASP A 97 22.91 23.65 -0.56
CA ASP A 97 23.30 23.85 -1.95
C ASP A 97 24.81 24.11 -2.01
N PHE A 98 25.54 23.02 -2.21
CA PHE A 98 27.00 23.04 -2.33
C PHE A 98 27.49 24.00 -3.42
N ALA A 99 26.70 24.23 -4.49
CA ALA A 99 27.06 25.17 -5.53
C ALA A 99 26.99 26.63 -5.05
N ALA A 100 26.01 26.96 -4.22
CA ALA A 100 25.90 28.30 -3.61
C ALA A 100 27.02 28.55 -2.58
N GLU A 101 27.42 27.54 -1.81
CA GLU A 101 28.53 27.65 -0.87
C GLU A 101 29.88 27.86 -1.58
N VAL A 102 30.13 27.12 -2.66
CA VAL A 102 31.35 27.27 -3.47
C VAL A 102 31.39 28.65 -4.16
N ALA A 103 30.25 29.14 -4.65
CA ALA A 103 30.16 30.47 -5.27
C ALA A 103 30.42 31.62 -4.28
N ALA A 104 30.13 31.42 -2.99
CA ALA A 104 30.38 32.43 -1.95
C ALA A 104 31.84 32.47 -1.45
N GLN A 105 32.66 31.46 -1.79
CA GLN A 105 34.08 31.40 -1.41
C GLN A 105 35.05 31.92 -2.49
N LEU A 106 34.55 32.28 -3.68
CA LEU A 106 35.29 32.92 -4.78
C LEU A 106 35.09 34.44 -4.79
#